data_AF-A0A3C0IT69-F1
#
_entry.id   AF-A0A3C0IT69-F1
#
_cell.length_a   1.000
_cell.length_b   1.000
_cell.length_c   1.000
_cell.angle_alpha   90.00
_cell.angle_beta   90.00
_cell.angle_gamma   90.00
#
_symmetry.space_group_name_H-M   'P 1'
#
loop_
_entity.id
_entity.type
_entity.pdbx_description
1 polymer ?
#
loop_
_entity_poly.entity_id
_entity_poly.type
_entity_poly.pdbx_seq_one_letter_code
_entity_poly.pdbx_strand_id
1 'polypeptide(L)'
;MFWYVLADVIATSIAWIWIMTAVYNLTPNATYNYPPEYWLRSCAALPFFWSAIYLLSGTYKLDIYQKSRLAELTVTFIQTLLGVSILVPLFHVLDAWPLPLNQFVNSFLVYSLLHFILT
;
A
#
# COMPACT_ATOMS: atom_id res chain seq x y z
N MET A 1 -9.22 -5.75 17.95
CA MET A 1 -7.98 -6.30 17.36
C MET A 1 -8.19 -6.76 15.92
N PHE A 2 -9.07 -7.74 15.65
CA PHE A 2 -9.39 -8.20 14.28
C PHE A 2 -9.94 -7.10 13.35
N TRP A 3 -10.80 -6.21 13.86
CA TRP A 3 -11.39 -5.12 13.08
C TRP A 3 -10.36 -4.14 12.50
N TYR A 4 -9.24 -3.90 13.18
CA TYR A 4 -8.18 -3.01 12.69
C TYR A 4 -7.41 -3.65 11.54
N VAL A 5 -7.04 -4.92 11.69
CA VAL A 5 -6.43 -5.69 10.59
C VAL A 5 -7.34 -5.68 9.36
N LEU A 6 -8.63 -5.89 9.55
CA LEU A 6 -9.59 -5.92 8.46
C LEU A 6 -9.77 -4.54 7.80
N ALA A 7 -9.76 -3.46 8.58
CA ALA A 7 -9.75 -2.10 8.07
C ALA A 7 -8.48 -1.80 7.24
N ASP A 8 -7.30 -2.18 7.73
CA ASP A 8 -6.02 -2.00 7.03
C ASP A 8 -6.00 -2.77 5.70
N VAL A 9 -6.55 -3.99 5.69
CA VAL A 9 -6.68 -4.84 4.48
C VAL A 9 -7.60 -4.17 3.45
N ILE A 10 -8.74 -3.61 3.89
CA ILE A 10 -9.67 -2.90 3.02
C ILE A 10 -9.02 -1.62 2.46
N ALA A 11 -8.38 -0.82 3.33
CA ALA A 11 -7.68 0.41 2.95
C ALA A 11 -6.62 0.15 1.87
N THR A 12 -5.78 -0.87 2.11
CA THR A 12 -4.75 -1.35 1.17
C THR A 12 -5.36 -1.72 -0.17
N SER A 13 -6.46 -2.48 -0.16
CA SER A 13 -7.12 -2.97 -1.37
C SER A 13 -7.71 -1.83 -2.19
N ILE A 14 -8.36 -0.87 -1.54
CA ILE A 14 -8.93 0.32 -2.18
C ILE A 14 -7.82 1.18 -2.81
N ALA A 15 -6.76 1.45 -2.05
CA ALA A 15 -5.63 2.25 -2.54
C ALA A 15 -4.95 1.61 -3.77
N TRP A 16 -4.82 0.28 -3.78
CA TRP A 16 -4.26 -0.44 -4.93
C TRP A 16 -5.15 -0.41 -6.16
N ILE A 17 -6.45 -0.62 -6.00
CA ILE A 17 -7.43 -0.52 -7.09
C ILE A 17 -7.39 0.90 -7.70
N TRP A 18 -7.26 1.92 -6.87
CA TRP A 18 -7.19 3.30 -7.33
C TRP A 18 -5.93 3.57 -8.15
N ILE A 19 -4.77 3.04 -7.73
CA ILE A 19 -3.53 3.17 -8.50
C ILE A 19 -3.61 2.43 -9.83
N MET A 20 -4.14 1.21 -9.85
CA MET A 20 -4.26 0.45 -11.08
C MET A 20 -5.15 1.15 -12.10
N THR A 21 -6.29 1.68 -11.65
CA THR A 21 -7.18 2.47 -12.52
C THR A 21 -6.52 3.78 -12.97
N ALA A 22 -5.79 4.47 -12.10
CA ALA A 22 -5.07 5.69 -12.44
C ALA A 22 -3.95 5.43 -13.46
N VAL A 23 -3.11 4.41 -13.24
CA VAL A 23 -2.01 4.02 -14.16
C VAL A 23 -2.57 3.59 -15.51
N TYR A 24 -3.66 2.82 -15.53
CA TYR A 24 -4.34 2.39 -16.76
C TYR A 24 -4.87 3.58 -17.58
N ASN A 25 -5.52 4.55 -16.93
CA ASN A 25 -6.06 5.73 -17.60
C ASN A 25 -4.98 6.74 -18.04
N LEU A 26 -3.85 6.80 -17.33
CA LEU A 26 -2.75 7.73 -17.60
C LEU A 26 -1.72 7.20 -18.62
N THR A 27 -1.88 5.96 -19.10
CA THR A 27 -1.06 5.39 -20.16
C THR A 27 -1.89 5.22 -21.45
N PRO A 28 -2.19 6.30 -22.19
CA PRO A 28 -3.09 6.29 -23.35
C PRO A 28 -2.59 5.43 -24.54
N ASN A 29 -1.35 4.92 -24.50
CA ASN A 29 -0.75 4.03 -25.49
C ASN A 29 -0.41 2.64 -24.93
N ALA A 30 -0.99 2.23 -23.80
CA ALA A 30 -0.77 0.88 -23.27
C ALA A 30 -1.47 -0.18 -24.14
N THR A 31 -0.82 -0.55 -25.25
CA THR A 31 -0.94 -1.90 -25.83
C THR A 31 -0.43 -2.99 -24.88
N TYR A 32 0.01 -2.61 -23.68
CA TYR A 32 0.36 -3.50 -22.59
C TYR A 32 -0.91 -3.88 -21.80
N ASN A 33 -1.54 -4.98 -22.21
CA ASN A 33 -2.54 -5.65 -21.38
C ASN A 33 -1.86 -6.06 -20.08
N TYR A 34 -2.18 -5.41 -18.95
CA TYR A 34 -1.80 -5.93 -17.64
C TYR A 34 -2.51 -7.26 -17.45
N PRO A 35 -1.79 -8.39 -17.38
CA PRO A 35 -2.39 -9.70 -17.22
C PRO A 35 -3.24 -9.75 -15.94
N PRO A 36 -4.49 -10.27 -16.01
CA PRO A 36 -5.35 -10.40 -14.83
C PRO A 36 -4.71 -11.20 -13.68
N GLU A 37 -3.76 -12.08 -14.01
CA GLU A 37 -2.99 -12.89 -13.07
C GLU A 37 -2.06 -12.06 -12.15
N TYR A 38 -1.45 -10.99 -12.65
CA TYR A 38 -0.61 -10.10 -11.82
C TYR A 38 -1.48 -9.23 -10.91
N TRP A 39 -2.65 -8.81 -11.40
CA TRP A 39 -3.63 -8.10 -10.57
C TRP A 39 -4.08 -8.96 -9.38
N LEU A 40 -4.45 -10.22 -9.63
CA LEU A 40 -4.90 -11.13 -8.59
C LEU A 40 -3.80 -11.43 -7.57
N ARG A 41 -2.56 -11.63 -8.04
CA ARG A 41 -1.39 -11.85 -7.19
C ARG A 41 -1.11 -10.65 -6.30
N SER A 42 -1.24 -9.44 -6.85
CA SER A 42 -1.04 -8.20 -6.11
C SER A 42 -2.07 -8.00 -5.02
N CYS A 43 -3.36 -8.17 -5.35
CA CYS A 43 -4.46 -8.08 -4.39
C CYS A 43 -4.33 -9.10 -3.25
N ALA A 44 -3.74 -10.28 -3.48
CA ALA A 44 -3.48 -11.26 -2.44
C ALA A 44 -2.25 -10.92 -1.59
N ALA A 45 -1.13 -10.54 -2.21
CA ALA A 45 0.15 -10.32 -1.51
C ALA A 45 0.19 -9.03 -0.67
N LEU A 46 -0.52 -7.98 -1.10
CA LEU A 46 -0.59 -6.69 -0.40
C LEU A 46 -1.13 -6.79 1.04
N PRO A 47 -2.29 -7.43 1.30
CA PRO A 47 -2.80 -7.68 2.66
C PRO A 47 -1.82 -8.43 3.57
N PHE A 48 -1.14 -9.46 3.04
CA PHE A 48 -0.17 -10.24 3.82
C PHE A 48 1.06 -9.42 4.20
N PHE A 49 1.52 -8.56 3.30
CA PHE A 49 2.65 -7.68 3.57
C PHE A 49 2.32 -6.66 4.68
N TRP A 50 1.19 -5.97 4.57
CA TRP A 50 0.80 -4.97 5.56
C TRP A 50 0.52 -5.57 6.92
N SER A 51 -0.20 -6.70 6.97
CA SER A 51 -0.43 -7.41 8.23
C SER A 51 0.88 -7.85 8.90
N ALA A 52 1.90 -8.26 8.13
CA ALA A 52 3.23 -8.54 8.67
C ALA A 52 3.91 -7.29 9.26
N ILE A 53 3.84 -6.14 8.59
CA ILE A 53 4.39 -4.86 9.11
C ILE A 53 3.73 -4.46 10.43
N TYR A 54 2.40 -4.49 10.49
CA TYR A 54 1.69 -4.09 11.71
C TYR A 54 1.90 -5.08 12.86
N LEU A 55 2.08 -6.37 12.55
CA LEU A 55 2.44 -7.39 13.53
C LEU A 55 3.85 -7.19 14.07
N LEU A 56 4.82 -6.88 13.22
CA LEU A 56 6.22 -6.60 13.60
C LEU A 56 6.34 -5.31 14.43
N SER A 57 5.57 -4.29 14.10
CA SER A 57 5.58 -3.02 14.85
C SER A 57 4.86 -3.09 16.21
N GLY A 58 4.20 -4.21 16.52
CA GLY A 58 3.46 -4.38 17.77
C GLY A 58 2.26 -3.44 17.89
N THR A 59 1.79 -2.83 16.79
CA THR A 59 0.67 -1.88 16.76
C THR A 59 -0.60 -2.51 17.33
N TYR A 60 -0.76 -3.83 17.17
CA TYR A 60 -1.92 -4.55 17.69
C TYR A 60 -1.82 -4.97 19.18
N LYS A 61 -0.66 -4.82 19.84
CA LYS A 61 -0.39 -5.39 21.17
C LYS A 61 -0.50 -4.41 22.34
N LEU A 62 -0.62 -3.10 22.11
CA LEU A 62 -0.46 -2.09 23.16
C LEU A 62 -1.79 -1.44 23.55
N ASP A 63 -2.00 -1.32 24.87
CA ASP A 63 -3.15 -0.66 25.50
C ASP A 63 -3.32 0.78 24.98
N ILE A 64 -4.53 1.05 24.49
CA ILE A 64 -5.00 2.32 23.89
C ILE A 64 -4.87 3.53 24.85
N TYR A 65 -4.72 3.28 26.15
CA TYR A 65 -4.90 4.32 27.18
C TYR A 65 -3.62 5.04 27.63
N GLN A 66 -2.42 4.63 27.21
CA GLN A 66 -1.17 5.25 27.67
C GLN A 66 -0.40 6.08 26.64
N LYS A 67 -0.88 6.18 25.39
CA LYS A 67 -0.13 6.85 24.31
C LYS A 67 -0.67 8.23 23.94
N SER A 68 0.26 9.12 23.64
CA SER A 68 -0.03 10.43 23.03
C SER A 68 -0.46 10.23 21.58
N ARG A 69 -1.60 10.82 21.19
CA ARG A 69 -2.15 10.75 19.82
C ARG A 69 -1.15 11.18 18.75
N LEU A 70 -0.28 12.14 19.06
CA LEU A 70 0.74 12.63 18.14
C LEU A 70 1.86 11.60 17.92
N ALA A 71 2.20 10.83 18.97
CA ALA A 71 3.19 9.77 18.87
C ALA A 71 2.66 8.61 18.02
N GLU A 72 1.38 8.27 18.15
CA GLU A 72 0.74 7.26 17.29
C GLU A 72 0.72 7.68 15.83
N LEU A 73 0.35 8.94 15.54
CA LEU A 73 0.36 9.47 14.18
C LEU A 73 1.75 9.47 13.54
N THR A 74 2.80 9.74 14.33
CA THR A 74 4.18 9.69 13.85
C THR A 74 4.61 8.26 13.55
N VAL A 75 4.21 7.30 14.40
CA VAL A 75 4.49 5.88 14.19
C VAL A 75 3.76 5.36 12.95
N THR A 76 2.47 5.67 12.78
CA THR A 76 1.72 5.26 11.58
C THR A 76 2.32 5.89 10.33
N PHE A 77 2.70 7.17 10.36
CA PHE A 77 3.37 7.83 9.23
C PHE A 77 4.69 7.15 8.84
N ILE A 78 5.54 6.80 9.81
CA ILE A 78 6.80 6.09 9.54
C ILE A 78 6.53 4.69 8.99
N GLN A 79 5.56 3.98 9.56
CA GLN A 79 5.17 2.65 9.10
C GLN A 79 4.62 2.68 7.66
N THR A 80 3.79 3.66 7.32
CA THR A 80 3.25 3.79 5.97
C THR A 80 4.38 4.09 4.98
N LEU A 81 5.27 5.02 5.32
CA LEU A 81 6.37 5.41 4.44
C LEU A 81 7.35 4.25 4.21
N LEU A 82 7.71 3.51 5.26
CA LEU A 82 8.55 2.31 5.15
C LEU A 82 7.85 1.21 4.33
N GLY A 83 6.59 0.89 4.64
CA GLY A 83 5.84 -0.14 3.93
C GLY A 83 5.69 0.15 2.44
N VAL A 84 5.34 1.38 2.09
CA VAL A 84 5.19 1.82 0.69
C VAL A 84 6.53 1.84 -0.05
N SER A 85 7.63 2.21 0.62
CA SER A 85 8.97 2.19 0.03
C SER A 85 9.48 0.80 -0.33
N ILE A 86 8.96 -0.24 0.32
CA ILE A 86 9.29 -1.63 0.01
C ILE A 86 8.31 -2.18 -1.03
N LEU A 87 7.00 -1.95 -0.84
CA LEU A 87 5.95 -2.55 -1.66
C LEU A 87 5.97 -2.09 -3.13
N VAL A 88 6.02 -0.77 -3.36
CA VAL A 88 5.86 -0.22 -4.70
C VAL A 88 7.01 -0.68 -5.63
N PRO A 89 8.30 -0.60 -5.24
CA PRO A 89 9.38 -1.15 -6.05
C PRO A 89 9.27 -2.67 -6.23
N LEU A 90 8.95 -3.41 -5.16
CA LEU A 90 8.86 -4.86 -5.19
C LEU A 90 7.82 -5.34 -6.22
N PHE A 91 6.66 -4.68 -6.28
CA PHE A 91 5.62 -4.99 -7.27
C PHE A 91 6.05 -4.68 -8.69
N HIS A 92 6.67 -3.53 -8.94
CA HIS A 92 7.17 -3.20 -10.29
C HIS A 92 8.25 -4.18 -10.77
N VAL A 93 9.09 -4.68 -9.86
CA VAL A 93 10.10 -5.71 -10.18
C VAL A 93 9.46 -7.07 -10.42
N LEU A 94 8.51 -7.51 -9.56
CA LEU A 94 7.84 -8.81 -9.66
C LEU A 94 6.99 -8.94 -10.93
N ASP A 95 6.27 -7.89 -11.29
CA ASP A 95 5.40 -7.87 -12.47
C ASP A 95 6.18 -7.52 -13.75
N ALA A 96 7.50 -7.32 -13.64
CA ALA A 96 8.38 -6.87 -14.72
C ALA A 96 7.78 -5.69 -15.51
N TRP A 97 7.15 -4.75 -14.80
CA TRP A 97 6.50 -3.59 -15.41
C TRP A 97 7.45 -2.39 -15.38
N PRO A 98 8.14 -2.06 -16.49
CA PRO A 98 8.96 -0.86 -16.58
C PRO A 98 8.06 0.38 -16.67
N LEU A 99 7.85 1.07 -15.55
CA LEU A 99 7.22 2.40 -15.55
C LEU A 99 8.25 3.50 -15.77
N PRO A 100 7.90 4.59 -16.50
CA PRO A 100 8.68 5.81 -16.50
C PRO A 100 8.84 6.35 -15.06
N LEU A 101 9.99 6.93 -14.74
CA LEU A 101 10.30 7.46 -13.39
C LEU A 101 9.19 8.39 -12.85
N ASN A 102 8.61 9.24 -13.71
CA ASN A 102 7.53 10.14 -13.32
C ASN A 102 6.27 9.38 -12.87
N GLN A 103 5.90 8.29 -13.55
CA GLN A 103 4.74 7.49 -13.19
C GLN A 103 5.00 6.65 -11.95
N PHE A 104 6.23 6.17 -11.77
CA PHE A 104 6.67 5.49 -10.56
C PHE A 104 6.57 6.40 -9.32
N VAL A 105 7.15 7.61 -9.39
CA VAL A 105 7.10 8.58 -8.29
C VAL A 105 5.65 8.99 -7.98
N ASN A 106 4.83 9.21 -9.01
CA ASN A 106 3.42 9.55 -8.81
C ASN A 106 2.65 8.41 -8.12
N SER A 107 2.84 7.16 -8.58
CA SER A 107 2.19 5.98 -7.97
C SER A 107 2.61 5.80 -6.51
N PHE A 108 3.90 6.00 -6.19
CA PHE A 108 4.42 5.98 -4.83
C PHE A 108 3.78 7.04 -3.92
N LEU A 109 3.70 8.29 -4.39
CA LEU A 109 3.12 9.40 -3.62
C LEU A 109 1.62 9.22 -3.39
N VAL A 110 0.88 8.83 -4.44
CA VAL A 110 -0.54 8.55 -4.34
C VAL A 110 -0.81 7.40 -3.36
N TYR A 111 -0.05 6.31 -3.45
CA TYR A 111 -0.26 5.16 -2.57
C TYR A 111 -0.02 5.52 -1.10
N SER A 112 1.09 6.20 -0.83
CA SER A 112 1.45 6.60 0.54
C SER A 112 0.42 7.53 1.16
N LEU A 113 -0.09 8.51 0.41
CA LEU A 113 -1.13 9.42 0.88
C LEU A 113 -2.46 8.71 1.12
N LEU A 114 -2.91 7.88 0.18
CA LEU A 114 -4.17 7.14 0.33
C LEU A 114 -4.10 6.15 1.49
N HIS A 115 -3.02 5.40 1.60
CA HIS A 115 -2.85 4.41 2.67
C HIS A 115 -2.77 5.10 4.04
N PHE A 116 -2.07 6.23 4.15
CA PHE A 116 -1.99 7.01 5.40
C PHE A 116 -3.31 7.68 5.80
N ILE A 117 -4.12 8.12 4.84
CA ILE A 117 -5.43 8.73 5.15
C ILE A 117 -6.45 7.66 5.59
N LEU A 118 -6.36 6.47 5.02
CA LEU A 118 -7.32 5.38 5.26
C LEU A 118 -6.99 4.53 6.51
N THR A 119 -5.76 4.61 7.04
CA THR A 119 -5.27 3.83 8.18
C THR A 119 -5.04 4.70 9.41
#